data_AF-A0A7S4MRA3-F1
#
_entry.id   AF-A0A7S4MRA3-F1
#
_cell.length_a   1.000
_cell.length_b   1.000
_cell.length_c   1.000
_cell.angle_alpha   90.00
_cell.angle_beta   90.00
_cell.angle_gamma   90.00
#
_symmetry.space_group_name_H-M   'P 1'
#
loop_
_entity.id
_entity.type
_entity.pdbx_description
1 polymer ?
#
loop_
_entity_poly.entity_id
_entity_poly.type
_entity_poly.pdbx_seq_one_letter_code
_entity_poly.pdbx_strand_id
1 'polypeptide(L)'
;MYDKILSFDLPNHMDYEREVAGTFIRMSITEKWQKGYISNLEYLMHLNTLAGRSFNDLTQYPVFPFVLSDFESEEIDLSDPAFYRDLNLPMGAISKERFERHYQMKYDMQLETGEEPFMYGTHYSNLGSVLHFLIRLAPFSYYFIEFQGGSFDVPDRSFHSILQTWRLASSLSSADVKELIPSFYILPEFLENLNSYDMGVMQRGTEIS
;
A
#
# COMPACT_ATOMS: atom_id res chain seq x y z
N MET A 1 25.83 26.04 9.46
CA MET A 1 24.57 26.22 8.69
C MET A 1 23.51 25.24 9.18
N TYR A 2 23.82 23.95 9.33
CA TYR A 2 22.97 22.94 9.97
C TYR A 2 22.45 23.34 11.36
N ASP A 3 23.32 23.75 12.29
CA ASP A 3 22.89 24.19 13.63
C ASP A 3 22.05 25.48 13.62
N LYS A 4 22.22 26.28 12.57
CA LYS A 4 21.44 27.50 12.34
C LYS A 4 20.04 27.19 11.80
N ILE A 5 19.87 26.05 11.12
CA ILE A 5 18.58 25.55 10.65
C ILE A 5 17.79 24.93 11.80
N LEU A 6 18.45 24.17 12.68
CA LEU A 6 17.83 23.54 13.86
C LEU A 6 17.41 24.53 14.96
N SER A 7 17.90 25.77 14.91
CA SER A 7 17.58 26.83 15.89
C SER A 7 16.43 27.72 15.47
N PHE A 8 15.85 27.54 14.28
CA PHE A 8 14.63 28.24 13.91
C PHE A 8 13.46 27.64 14.68
N ASP A 9 12.67 28.52 15.30
CA ASP A 9 11.32 28.14 15.73
C ASP A 9 10.56 27.63 14.51
N LEU A 10 9.81 26.55 14.72
CA LEU A 10 8.90 25.99 13.74
C LEU A 10 7.50 26.51 14.06
N PRO A 11 7.10 27.71 13.56
CA PRO A 11 5.84 28.35 13.94
C PRO A 11 4.60 27.53 13.53
N ASN A 12 4.77 26.57 12.63
CA ASN A 12 3.75 25.61 12.19
C ASN A 12 3.99 24.19 12.74
N HIS A 13 4.85 24.04 13.77
CA HIS A 13 5.05 22.75 14.43
C HIS A 13 3.77 22.34 15.14
N MET A 14 3.05 21.44 14.51
CA MET A 14 1.96 20.72 15.13
C MET A 14 2.57 19.76 16.14
N ASP A 15 2.31 20.00 17.43
CA ASP A 15 2.61 19.03 18.49
C ASP A 15 1.70 17.81 18.28
N TYR A 16 2.20 16.88 17.49
CA TYR A 16 1.41 15.76 16.99
C TYR A 16 0.99 14.85 18.15
N GLU A 17 1.84 14.65 19.15
CA GLU A 17 1.50 13.87 20.36
C GLU A 17 0.29 14.46 21.09
N ARG A 18 0.21 15.79 21.22
CA ARG A 18 -0.98 16.46 21.80
C ARG A 18 -2.20 16.40 20.90
N GLU A 19 -2.04 16.50 19.58
CA GLU A 19 -3.12 16.28 18.62
C GLU A 19 -3.66 14.84 18.71
N VAL A 20 -2.79 13.85 18.97
CA VAL A 20 -3.20 12.45 19.15
C VAL A 20 -3.94 12.24 20.46
N ALA A 21 -3.36 12.67 21.58
CA ALA A 21 -3.96 12.43 22.89
C ALA A 21 -5.19 13.31 23.12
N GLY A 22 -5.28 14.42 22.41
CA GLY A 22 -6.20 15.51 22.74
C GLY A 22 -5.77 16.22 24.02
N THR A 23 -6.55 17.23 24.40
CA THR A 23 -6.45 17.93 25.68
C THR A 23 -7.86 18.16 26.21
N PHE A 24 -7.99 18.66 27.44
CA PHE A 24 -9.31 19.02 27.99
C PHE A 24 -10.15 19.95 27.09
N ILE A 25 -9.49 20.77 26.25
CA ILE A 25 -10.14 21.73 25.35
C ILE A 25 -9.98 21.40 23.86
N ARG A 26 -9.21 20.38 23.49
CA ARG A 26 -8.95 20.00 22.08
C ARG A 26 -9.19 18.50 21.89
N MET A 27 -9.97 18.16 20.87
CA MET A 27 -10.21 16.76 20.51
C MET A 27 -8.95 16.10 19.96
N SER A 28 -8.77 14.83 20.30
CA SER A 28 -7.82 13.92 19.66
C SER A 28 -8.12 13.71 18.18
N ILE A 29 -7.12 13.26 17.40
CA ILE A 29 -7.33 12.83 16.01
C ILE A 29 -8.39 11.73 15.88
N THR A 30 -8.46 10.79 16.83
CA THR A 30 -9.51 9.75 16.86
C THR A 30 -10.89 10.32 17.12
N GLU A 31 -11.04 11.23 18.09
CA GLU A 31 -12.34 11.89 18.33
C GLU A 31 -12.77 12.78 17.16
N LYS A 32 -11.81 13.46 16.51
CA LYS A 32 -12.07 14.23 15.29
C LYS A 32 -12.64 13.32 14.20
N TRP A 33 -12.03 12.16 13.98
CA TRP A 33 -12.48 11.17 13.00
C TRP A 33 -13.86 10.58 13.34
N GLN A 34 -14.07 10.13 14.58
CA GLN A 34 -15.35 9.56 15.03
C GLN A 34 -16.53 10.54 14.91
N LYS A 35 -16.27 11.84 15.07
CA LYS A 35 -17.26 12.91 14.91
C LYS A 35 -17.40 13.42 13.47
N GLY A 36 -16.62 12.89 12.53
CA GLY A 36 -16.65 13.29 11.12
C GLY A 36 -15.98 14.64 10.82
N TYR A 37 -15.15 15.16 11.72
CA TYR A 37 -14.38 16.39 11.47
C TYR A 37 -13.19 16.18 10.54
N ILE A 38 -12.71 14.94 10.43
CA ILE A 38 -11.72 14.51 9.45
C ILE A 38 -12.20 13.22 8.78
N SER A 39 -11.84 13.06 7.52
CA SER A 39 -12.16 11.89 6.70
C SER A 39 -11.35 10.65 7.09
N ASN A 40 -11.77 9.48 6.59
CA ASN A 40 -10.99 8.24 6.71
C ASN A 40 -9.59 8.39 6.09
N LEU A 41 -9.48 9.12 4.97
CA LEU A 41 -8.22 9.38 4.28
C LEU A 41 -7.25 10.14 5.20
N GLU A 42 -7.70 11.27 5.76
CA GLU A 42 -6.91 12.09 6.68
C GLU A 42 -6.53 11.31 7.94
N TYR A 43 -7.48 10.56 8.50
CA TYR A 43 -7.22 9.73 9.68
C TYR A 43 -6.15 8.66 9.40
N LEU A 44 -6.24 7.94 8.28
CA LEU A 44 -5.21 6.97 7.87
C LEU A 44 -3.85 7.64 7.63
N MET A 45 -3.81 8.84 7.07
CA MET A 45 -2.56 9.61 6.93
C MET A 45 -1.97 9.95 8.30
N HIS A 46 -2.79 10.40 9.25
CA HIS A 46 -2.34 10.65 10.62
C HIS A 46 -1.78 9.39 11.28
N LEU A 47 -2.46 8.25 11.17
CA LEU A 47 -1.99 6.97 11.70
C LEU A 47 -0.65 6.53 11.08
N ASN A 48 -0.48 6.71 9.76
CA ASN A 48 0.77 6.41 9.09
C ASN A 48 1.91 7.29 9.61
N THR A 49 1.71 8.61 9.69
CA THR A 49 2.72 9.54 10.23
C THR A 49 3.11 9.15 11.66
N LEU A 50 2.15 8.80 12.51
CA LEU A 50 2.39 8.37 13.88
C LEU A 50 3.14 7.05 14.00
N ALA A 51 2.93 6.14 13.05
CA ALA A 51 3.68 4.89 12.94
C ALA A 51 5.10 5.10 12.39
N GLY A 52 5.57 6.34 12.22
CA GLY A 52 6.89 6.68 11.69
C GLY A 52 6.99 6.58 10.16
N ARG A 53 5.86 6.38 9.46
CA ARG A 53 5.86 6.26 8.00
C ARG A 53 5.96 7.62 7.34
N SER A 54 6.68 7.70 6.23
CA SER A 54 6.89 8.94 5.50
C SER A 54 7.07 8.73 4.00
N PHE A 55 6.81 9.77 3.22
CA PHE A 55 7.11 9.78 1.79
C PHE A 55 8.61 9.87 1.47
N ASN A 56 9.44 10.22 2.47
CA ASN A 56 10.88 10.41 2.31
C ASN A 56 11.66 9.09 2.40
N ASP A 57 11.07 8.05 2.99
CA ASP A 57 11.66 6.71 3.08
C ASP A 57 10.71 5.69 2.45
N LEU A 58 11.06 5.23 1.24
CA LEU A 58 10.25 4.27 0.49
C LEU A 58 10.17 2.89 1.14
N THR A 59 11.08 2.57 2.07
CA THR A 59 11.00 1.32 2.86
C THR A 59 9.93 1.40 3.96
N GLN A 60 9.55 2.62 4.35
CA GLN A 60 8.55 2.94 5.38
C GLN A 60 7.45 3.86 4.81
N TYR A 61 7.05 3.61 3.56
CA TYR A 61 6.03 4.39 2.89
C TYR A 61 4.65 4.26 3.58
N PRO A 62 3.77 5.26 3.51
CA PRO A 62 2.41 5.14 4.02
C PRO A 62 1.64 3.98 3.37
N VAL A 63 0.83 3.28 4.17
CA VAL A 63 0.06 2.09 3.78
C VAL A 63 -1.42 2.39 3.87
N PHE A 64 -2.14 2.00 2.84
CA PHE A 64 -3.59 2.10 2.74
C PHE A 64 -4.19 0.72 2.44
N PRO A 65 -5.35 0.38 3.00
CA PRO A 65 -5.95 -0.91 2.75
C PRO A 65 -6.56 -0.97 1.35
N PHE A 66 -6.58 -2.13 0.70
CA PHE A 66 -7.61 -2.39 -0.30
C PHE A 66 -9.00 -2.21 0.34
N VAL A 67 -9.90 -1.45 -0.29
CA VAL A 67 -11.26 -1.25 0.23
C VAL A 67 -12.28 -2.04 -0.59
N LEU A 68 -12.15 -2.03 -1.91
CA LEU A 68 -12.98 -2.80 -2.80
C LEU A 68 -12.44 -4.22 -2.96
N SER A 69 -13.35 -5.16 -3.19
CA SER A 69 -13.06 -6.58 -3.49
C SER A 69 -13.45 -6.97 -4.91
N ASP A 70 -14.27 -6.16 -5.59
CA ASP A 70 -14.69 -6.39 -6.97
C ASP A 70 -14.05 -5.38 -7.92
N PHE A 71 -13.34 -5.91 -8.92
CA PHE A 71 -12.70 -5.14 -9.98
C PHE A 71 -13.02 -5.75 -11.36
N GLU A 72 -14.09 -6.53 -11.45
CA GLU A 72 -14.51 -7.23 -12.68
C GLU A 72 -15.86 -6.74 -13.19
N SER A 73 -16.74 -6.32 -12.29
CA SER A 73 -18.06 -5.80 -12.64
C SER A 73 -17.91 -4.50 -13.44
N GLU A 74 -18.77 -4.34 -14.45
CA GLU A 74 -18.82 -3.11 -15.26
C GLU A 74 -19.27 -1.90 -14.43
N GLU A 75 -20.13 -2.14 -13.43
CA GLU A 75 -20.63 -1.12 -12.50
C GLU A 75 -20.35 -1.55 -11.05
N ILE A 76 -20.07 -0.55 -10.21
CA ILE A 76 -19.80 -0.75 -8.78
C ILE A 76 -20.99 -0.23 -7.99
N ASP A 77 -21.66 -1.11 -7.23
CA ASP A 77 -22.69 -0.73 -6.28
C ASP A 77 -22.08 -0.48 -4.89
N LEU A 78 -21.89 0.79 -4.55
CA LEU A 78 -21.34 1.20 -3.25
C LEU A 78 -22.32 0.98 -2.08
N SER A 79 -23.56 0.57 -2.34
CA SER A 79 -24.52 0.19 -1.30
C SER A 79 -24.48 -1.30 -0.96
N ASP A 80 -23.89 -2.12 -1.84
CA ASP A 80 -23.78 -3.57 -1.63
C ASP A 80 -22.48 -3.93 -0.89
N PRO A 81 -22.56 -4.49 0.33
CA PRO A 81 -21.40 -4.94 1.08
C PRO A 81 -20.52 -5.96 0.34
N ALA A 82 -21.03 -6.66 -0.67
CA ALA A 82 -20.26 -7.65 -1.43
C ALA A 82 -19.11 -7.03 -2.25
N PHE A 83 -19.22 -5.75 -2.62
CA PHE A 83 -18.17 -5.01 -3.34
C PHE A 83 -17.01 -4.58 -2.44
N TYR A 84 -17.10 -4.81 -1.14
CA TYR A 84 -16.10 -4.40 -0.17
C TYR A 84 -15.29 -5.58 0.36
N ARG A 85 -13.99 -5.34 0.57
CA ARG A 85 -13.11 -6.26 1.26
C ARG A 85 -13.49 -6.32 2.74
N ASP A 86 -13.45 -7.52 3.32
CA ASP A 86 -13.48 -7.66 4.77
C ASP A 86 -12.19 -7.08 5.39
N LEU A 87 -12.32 -5.92 6.02
CA LEU A 87 -11.23 -5.21 6.68
C LEU A 87 -10.80 -5.84 8.01
N ASN A 88 -11.54 -6.85 8.52
CA ASN A 88 -11.13 -7.61 9.71
C ASN A 88 -10.04 -8.65 9.38
N LEU A 89 -9.79 -8.90 8.09
CA LEU A 89 -8.84 -9.90 7.63
C LEU A 89 -7.61 -9.22 7.01
N PRO A 90 -6.39 -9.73 7.23
CA PRO A 90 -5.23 -9.31 6.44
C PRO A 90 -5.34 -9.82 5.01
N MET A 91 -4.61 -9.20 4.07
CA MET A 91 -4.61 -9.61 2.65
C MET A 91 -4.40 -11.11 2.46
N GLY A 92 -3.44 -11.70 3.19
CA GLY A 92 -3.16 -13.14 3.14
C GLY A 92 -4.34 -14.06 3.48
N ALA A 93 -5.32 -13.58 4.26
CA ALA A 93 -6.46 -14.36 4.74
C ALA A 93 -7.77 -14.15 3.96
N ILE A 94 -7.79 -13.25 2.96
CA ILE A 94 -9.01 -12.96 2.18
C ILE A 94 -9.57 -14.22 1.50
N SER A 95 -8.73 -14.96 0.79
CA SER A 95 -9.10 -16.28 0.27
C SER A 95 -8.83 -17.36 1.33
N LYS A 96 -9.90 -17.93 1.89
CA LYS A 96 -9.82 -19.07 2.82
C LYS A 96 -9.02 -20.25 2.24
N GLU A 97 -9.27 -20.63 0.99
CA GLU A 97 -8.58 -21.75 0.34
C GLU A 97 -7.06 -21.54 0.28
N ARG A 98 -6.63 -20.38 -0.21
CA ARG A 98 -5.21 -19.97 -0.19
C ARG A 98 -4.63 -19.99 1.22
N PHE A 99 -5.35 -19.44 2.20
CA PHE A 99 -4.87 -19.36 3.58
C PHE A 99 -4.57 -20.74 4.16
N GLU A 100 -5.53 -21.66 4.05
CA GLU A 100 -5.38 -23.03 4.53
C GLU A 100 -4.23 -23.75 3.81
N ARG A 101 -4.17 -23.63 2.47
CA ARG A 101 -3.18 -24.35 1.66
C ARG A 101 -1.75 -23.87 1.85
N HIS A 102 -1.52 -22.57 2.01
CA HIS A 102 -0.18 -22.00 1.93
C HIS A 102 0.35 -21.42 3.24
N TYR A 103 -0.52 -20.85 4.08
CA TYR A 103 -0.10 -20.17 5.30
C TYR A 103 -0.28 -21.06 6.51
N GLN A 104 -1.46 -21.67 6.67
CA GLN A 104 -1.73 -22.56 7.79
C GLN A 104 -0.85 -23.81 7.76
N MET A 105 -0.82 -24.53 6.63
CA MET A 105 0.02 -25.73 6.49
C MET A 105 1.51 -25.45 6.75
N LYS A 106 2.02 -24.31 6.28
CA LYS A 106 3.41 -23.91 6.50
C LYS A 106 3.66 -23.61 7.98
N TYR A 107 2.77 -22.85 8.60
CA TYR A 107 2.86 -22.50 10.02
C TYR A 107 2.86 -23.75 10.91
N ASP A 108 1.96 -24.69 10.63
CA ASP A 108 1.87 -25.96 11.37
C ASP A 108 3.15 -26.81 11.20
N MET A 109 3.71 -26.86 9.98
CA MET A 109 4.98 -27.54 9.73
C MET A 109 6.15 -26.90 10.52
N GLN A 110 6.20 -25.57 10.61
CA GLN A 110 7.25 -24.87 11.35
C GLN A 110 7.17 -25.16 12.86
N LEU A 111 5.95 -25.25 13.40
CA LEU A 111 5.74 -25.68 14.79
C LEU A 111 6.26 -27.10 15.04
N GLU A 112 6.03 -28.02 14.10
CA GLU A 112 6.50 -29.40 14.21
C GLU A 112 8.03 -29.51 14.13
N THR A 113 8.69 -28.68 13.32
CA THR A 113 10.16 -28.67 13.18
C THR A 113 10.87 -27.86 14.27
N GLY A 114 10.12 -27.17 15.14
CA GLY A 114 10.67 -26.33 16.21
C GLY A 114 11.25 -25.00 15.74
N GLU A 115 10.86 -24.53 14.55
CA GLU A 115 11.20 -23.20 14.04
C GLU A 115 10.29 -22.13 14.67
N GLU A 116 10.74 -20.86 14.70
CA GLU A 116 9.86 -19.75 15.03
C GLU A 116 8.86 -19.55 13.88
N PRO A 117 7.56 -19.79 14.10
CA PRO A 117 6.62 -19.93 13.00
C PRO A 117 6.16 -18.55 12.52
N PHE A 118 5.94 -18.43 11.21
CA PHE A 118 5.44 -17.20 10.61
C PHE A 118 4.55 -17.49 9.40
N MET A 119 3.53 -16.66 9.21
CA MET A 119 2.58 -16.84 8.10
C MET A 119 3.16 -16.35 6.77
N TYR A 120 3.65 -15.11 6.72
CA TYR A 120 4.01 -14.44 5.48
C TYR A 120 5.52 -14.27 5.36
N GLY A 121 6.12 -14.81 4.29
CA GLY A 121 7.53 -14.58 3.96
C GLY A 121 7.78 -13.26 3.23
N THR A 122 6.72 -12.51 2.94
CA THR A 122 6.74 -11.22 2.28
C THR A 122 5.95 -10.21 3.10
N HIS A 123 6.21 -8.93 2.85
CA HIS A 123 5.60 -7.85 3.61
C HIS A 123 4.58 -7.08 2.76
N TYR A 124 3.49 -6.65 3.39
CA TYR A 124 2.42 -5.90 2.74
C TYR A 124 2.85 -4.51 2.22
N SER A 125 3.99 -4.00 2.69
CA SER A 125 4.58 -2.71 2.32
C SER A 125 6.08 -2.87 2.19
N ASN A 126 6.64 -2.63 1.01
CA ASN A 126 8.10 -2.66 0.79
C ASN A 126 8.48 -1.76 -0.38
N LEU A 127 9.77 -1.41 -0.47
CA LEU A 127 10.33 -0.58 -1.54
C LEU A 127 9.89 -1.03 -2.93
N GLY A 128 10.00 -2.33 -3.22
CA GLY A 128 9.63 -2.89 -4.51
C GLY A 128 8.15 -2.67 -4.85
N SER A 129 7.26 -2.76 -3.86
CA SER A 129 5.82 -2.55 -4.04
C SER A 129 5.49 -1.08 -4.31
N VAL A 130 6.15 -0.17 -3.60
CA VAL A 130 5.98 1.28 -3.80
C VAL A 130 6.46 1.69 -5.20
N LEU A 131 7.65 1.24 -5.59
CA LEU A 131 8.20 1.51 -6.92
C LEU A 131 7.36 0.86 -8.03
N HIS A 132 6.87 -0.35 -7.81
CA HIS A 132 5.97 -1.04 -8.73
C HIS A 132 4.70 -0.23 -9.00
N PHE A 133 4.05 0.31 -7.97
CA PHE A 133 2.86 1.15 -8.17
C PHE A 133 3.19 2.49 -8.83
N LEU A 134 4.28 3.14 -8.44
CA LEU A 134 4.63 4.49 -8.91
C LEU A 134 5.48 4.51 -10.19
N ILE A 135 5.62 3.38 -10.88
CA ILE A 135 6.52 3.22 -12.03
C ILE A 135 6.32 4.25 -13.16
N ARG A 136 5.13 4.85 -13.29
CA ARG A 136 4.81 5.86 -14.32
C ARG A 136 5.17 7.30 -13.92
N LEU A 137 5.56 7.54 -12.67
CA LEU A 137 5.85 8.86 -12.14
C LEU A 137 7.36 9.06 -11.94
N ALA A 138 7.88 10.19 -12.40
CA ALA A 138 9.22 10.63 -12.00
C ALA A 138 9.19 11.12 -10.54
N PRO A 139 10.25 10.85 -9.73
CA PRO A 139 11.48 10.13 -10.06
C PRO A 139 11.41 8.60 -9.88
N PHE A 140 10.25 8.03 -9.54
CA PHE A 140 10.10 6.62 -9.20
C PHE A 140 10.39 5.67 -10.36
N SER A 141 10.10 6.05 -11.60
CA SER A 141 10.48 5.29 -12.80
C SER A 141 11.99 5.04 -12.86
N TYR A 142 12.78 6.08 -12.57
CA TYR A 142 14.24 5.96 -12.52
C TYR A 142 14.68 5.04 -11.38
N TYR A 143 14.12 5.21 -10.18
CA TYR A 143 14.41 4.34 -9.05
C TYR A 143 14.03 2.88 -9.28
N PHE A 144 12.95 2.62 -10.02
CA PHE A 144 12.54 1.26 -10.40
C PHE A 144 13.56 0.61 -11.33
N ILE A 145 14.04 1.34 -12.35
CA ILE A 145 15.07 0.86 -13.28
C ILE A 145 16.36 0.53 -12.53
N GLU A 146 16.82 1.42 -11.65
CA GLU A 146 18.01 1.19 -10.82
C GLU A 146 17.82 -0.02 -9.89
N PHE A 147 16.65 -0.15 -9.26
CA PHE A 147 16.31 -1.27 -8.39
C PHE A 147 16.33 -2.62 -9.13
N GLN A 148 16.00 -2.63 -10.43
CA GLN A 148 15.97 -3.83 -11.28
C GLN A 148 17.30 -4.09 -12.02
N GLY A 149 18.35 -3.30 -11.76
CA GLY A 149 19.68 -3.52 -12.34
C GLY A 149 19.93 -2.84 -13.70
N GLY A 150 19.22 -1.75 -13.99
CA GLY A 150 19.53 -0.85 -15.11
C GLY A 150 18.57 -0.91 -16.31
N SER A 151 17.51 -1.70 -16.24
CA SER A 151 16.43 -1.71 -17.23
C SER A 151 15.06 -1.84 -16.57
N PHE A 152 14.00 -1.54 -17.32
CA PHE A 152 12.65 -1.95 -16.90
C PHE A 152 12.58 -3.48 -16.70
N ASP A 153 11.68 -3.91 -15.82
CA ASP A 153 11.40 -5.32 -15.57
C ASP A 153 10.69 -5.95 -16.79
N VAL A 154 10.56 -7.26 -16.79
CA VAL A 154 9.71 -7.99 -17.74
C VAL A 154 8.30 -7.38 -17.72
N PRO A 155 7.72 -6.99 -18.87
CA PRO A 155 6.43 -6.30 -18.93
C PRO A 155 5.33 -7.00 -18.11
N ASP A 156 5.21 -8.32 -18.20
CA ASP A 156 4.23 -9.12 -17.45
C ASP A 156 4.32 -8.99 -15.90
N ARG A 157 5.46 -8.52 -15.37
CA ARG A 157 5.66 -8.26 -13.93
C ARG A 157 5.48 -6.79 -13.54
N SER A 158 5.39 -5.88 -14.51
CA SER A 158 5.16 -4.46 -14.28
C SER A 158 3.69 -4.19 -13.95
N PHE A 159 3.44 -3.11 -13.21
CA PHE A 159 2.08 -2.73 -12.83
C PHE A 159 1.27 -2.28 -14.03
N HIS A 160 0.23 -3.03 -14.37
CA HIS A 160 -0.63 -2.77 -15.54
C HIS A 160 -2.12 -2.94 -15.29
N SER A 161 -2.55 -3.51 -14.15
CA SER A 161 -3.96 -3.76 -13.86
C SER A 161 -4.22 -3.86 -12.37
N ILE A 162 -5.17 -3.06 -11.87
CA ILE A 162 -5.62 -3.10 -10.48
C ILE A 162 -6.29 -4.45 -10.17
N LEU A 163 -7.12 -4.97 -11.09
CA LEU A 163 -7.73 -6.29 -10.98
C LEU A 163 -6.66 -7.39 -10.83
N GLN A 164 -5.62 -7.35 -11.64
CA GLN A 164 -4.54 -8.34 -11.55
C GLN A 164 -3.78 -8.21 -10.22
N THR A 165 -3.48 -7.00 -9.77
CA THR A 165 -2.88 -6.75 -8.46
C THR A 165 -3.75 -7.31 -7.32
N TRP A 166 -5.05 -7.01 -7.33
CA TRP A 166 -6.01 -7.54 -6.35
C TRP A 166 -6.01 -9.06 -6.35
N ARG A 167 -6.11 -9.71 -7.50
CA ARG A 167 -6.12 -11.16 -7.62
C ARG A 167 -4.84 -11.80 -7.09
N LEU A 168 -3.68 -11.26 -7.46
CA LEU A 168 -2.39 -11.74 -6.95
C LEU A 168 -2.34 -11.64 -5.42
N ALA A 169 -2.69 -10.47 -4.86
CA ALA A 169 -2.60 -10.21 -3.44
C ALA A 169 -3.68 -10.92 -2.59
N SER A 170 -4.87 -11.17 -3.14
CA SER A 170 -6.02 -11.73 -2.40
C SER A 170 -6.17 -13.25 -2.52
N SER A 171 -5.74 -13.87 -3.63
CA SER A 171 -6.03 -15.30 -3.88
C SER A 171 -5.01 -16.07 -4.72
N LEU A 172 -4.38 -15.47 -5.73
CA LEU A 172 -3.61 -16.22 -6.72
C LEU A 172 -2.16 -16.50 -6.32
N SER A 173 -1.51 -15.55 -5.63
CA SER A 173 -0.11 -15.70 -5.23
C SER A 173 0.00 -16.09 -3.76
N SER A 174 0.87 -17.06 -3.47
CA SER A 174 1.26 -17.45 -2.10
C SER A 174 2.35 -16.53 -1.50
N ALA A 175 2.92 -15.65 -2.32
CA ALA A 175 3.95 -14.70 -1.90
C ALA A 175 3.50 -13.24 -2.00
N ASP A 176 2.32 -12.96 -2.55
CA ASP A 176 1.81 -11.60 -2.66
C ASP A 176 0.74 -11.32 -1.61
N VAL A 177 1.05 -10.40 -0.70
CA VAL A 177 0.17 -9.91 0.36
C VAL A 177 0.21 -8.39 0.46
N LYS A 178 0.57 -7.71 -0.65
CA LYS A 178 0.68 -6.24 -0.70
C LYS A 178 -0.65 -5.57 -0.33
N GLU A 179 -0.53 -4.50 0.44
CA GLU A 179 -1.59 -3.50 0.60
C GLU A 179 -1.31 -2.31 -0.33
N LEU A 180 -2.25 -1.36 -0.40
CA LEU A 180 -2.17 -0.19 -1.27
C LEU A 180 -1.32 0.93 -0.67
N ILE A 181 -1.09 1.96 -1.49
CA ILE A 181 -0.47 3.24 -1.12
C ILE A 181 -1.48 4.38 -1.25
N PRO A 182 -1.25 5.55 -0.64
CA PRO A 182 -2.18 6.68 -0.71
C PRO A 182 -2.56 7.10 -2.13
N SER A 183 -1.66 6.98 -3.11
CA SER A 183 -1.88 7.40 -4.50
C SER A 183 -3.13 6.79 -5.15
N PHE A 184 -3.52 5.57 -4.76
CA PHE A 184 -4.77 4.94 -5.22
C PHE A 184 -6.04 5.72 -4.86
N TYR A 185 -5.95 6.65 -3.90
CA TYR A 185 -7.07 7.43 -3.39
C TYR A 185 -6.96 8.92 -3.71
N ILE A 186 -5.78 9.41 -4.10
CA ILE A 186 -5.53 10.87 -4.18
C ILE A 186 -4.81 11.33 -5.44
N LEU A 187 -4.26 10.44 -6.26
CA LEU A 187 -3.38 10.81 -7.37
C LEU A 187 -3.62 9.89 -8.57
N PRO A 188 -4.60 10.16 -9.45
CA PRO A 188 -4.90 9.29 -10.60
C PRO A 188 -3.75 9.16 -11.61
N GLU A 189 -2.88 10.17 -11.70
CA GLU A 189 -1.78 10.25 -12.67
C GLU A 189 -0.78 9.09 -12.56
N PHE A 190 -0.72 8.40 -11.41
CA PHE A 190 0.13 7.20 -11.28
C PHE A 190 -0.32 6.03 -12.16
N LEU A 191 -1.55 6.05 -12.67
CA LEU A 191 -2.11 5.08 -13.61
C LEU A 191 -1.85 5.45 -15.07
N GLU A 192 -1.38 6.67 -15.34
CA GLU A 192 -1.24 7.21 -16.70
C GLU A 192 0.24 7.33 -17.09
N ASN A 193 0.63 6.80 -18.25
CA ASN A 193 1.97 7.00 -18.80
C ASN A 193 2.09 8.32 -19.55
N LEU A 194 1.94 9.41 -18.80
CA LEU A 194 2.08 10.78 -19.29
C LEU A 194 3.48 11.06 -19.87
N ASN A 195 4.49 10.34 -19.39
CA ASN A 195 5.88 10.48 -19.84
C ASN A 195 6.21 9.63 -21.08
N SER A 196 5.27 8.83 -21.59
CA SER A 196 5.47 7.94 -22.73
C SER A 196 6.68 7.01 -22.58
N TYR A 197 6.90 6.47 -21.37
CA TYR A 197 7.90 5.45 -21.12
C TYR A 197 7.61 4.19 -21.95
N ASP A 198 8.65 3.61 -22.53
CA ASP A 198 8.58 2.27 -23.12
C ASP A 198 8.62 1.23 -21.99
N MET A 199 7.44 0.75 -21.61
CA MET A 199 7.28 -0.31 -20.61
C MET A 199 7.13 -1.71 -21.25
N GLY A 200 7.38 -1.80 -22.56
CA GLY A 200 7.37 -3.03 -23.33
C GLY A 200 5.99 -3.65 -23.59
N VAL A 201 6.02 -4.88 -24.10
CA VAL A 201 4.84 -5.63 -24.54
C VAL A 201 4.78 -6.94 -23.76
N MET A 202 3.63 -7.22 -23.16
CA MET A 202 3.36 -8.49 -22.46
C MET A 202 3.41 -9.66 -23.44
N GLN A 203 3.61 -10.88 -22.94
CA GLN A 203 3.65 -12.09 -23.79
C GLN A 203 2.40 -12.28 -24.66
N ARG A 204 1.27 -11.74 -24.22
CA ARG A 204 -0.01 -11.77 -24.94
C ARG A 204 -0.14 -10.69 -26.05
N GLY A 205 0.91 -9.92 -26.28
CA GLY A 205 0.96 -8.88 -27.32
C GLY A 205 0.34 -7.53 -26.90
N THR A 206 -0.08 -7.38 -25.65
CA THR A 206 -0.61 -6.13 -25.12
C THR A 206 0.53 -5.23 -24.66
N GLU A 207 0.61 -4.02 -25.22
CA GLU A 207 1.54 -2.99 -24.80
C GLU A 207 1.17 -2.44 -23.41
N ILE A 208 2.16 -2.15 -22.59
CA ILE A 208 1.95 -1.50 -21.31
C ILE A 208 2.10 0.01 -21.50
N SER A 209 0.98 0.71 -21.40
CA SER A 209 0.91 2.15 -21.17
C SER A 209 0.55 2.43 -19.72
#